data_AF-A0A8T5UZ92-F1
#
_entry.id   AF-A0A8T5UZ92-F1
#
_cell.length_a   1.000
_cell.length_b   1.000
_cell.length_c   1.000
_cell.angle_alpha   90.00
_cell.angle_beta   90.00
_cell.angle_gamma   90.00
#
_symmetry.space_group_name_H-M   'P 1'
#
loop_
_entity.id
_entity.type
_entity.pdbx_description
1 polymer ?
#
loop_
_entity_poly.entity_id
_entity_poly.type
_entity_poly.pdbx_seq_one_letter_code
_entity_poly.pdbx_strand_id
1 'polypeptide(L)'
;MYHKVYVLDASAIIGGFSSKKYQNFITASVISEIKDLKSKLILESAIEQRSIRILEPELIDIKNVSKIIIKSGDVLRLSEADKNLIALAFRLKRESMNPVVVTDDYSMQNVLKIVEMPYRSVLTEGIKGIYGWVKVCKGCKKKYPPEYMYDECEICGTRIIKKRLKK
;
A
#
# COMPACT_ATOMS: atom_id res chain seq x y z
N MET A 1 10.06 -21.95 -12.70
CA MET A 1 8.92 -21.10 -13.12
C MET A 1 8.41 -20.37 -11.89
N TYR A 2 8.42 -19.03 -11.89
CA TYR A 2 7.87 -18.24 -10.78
C TYR A 2 6.34 -18.45 -10.71
N HIS A 3 5.83 -18.91 -9.57
CA HIS A 3 4.39 -19.10 -9.41
C HIS A 3 3.73 -17.76 -9.09
N LYS A 4 2.71 -17.38 -9.89
CA LYS A 4 1.95 -16.16 -9.65
C LYS A 4 1.09 -16.36 -8.40
N VAL A 5 1.12 -15.39 -7.50
CA VAL A 5 0.36 -15.39 -6.24
C VAL A 5 -0.28 -14.02 -6.04
N TYR A 6 -1.38 -13.97 -5.29
CA TYR A 6 -2.05 -12.71 -4.95
C TYR A 6 -1.92 -12.42 -3.47
N VAL A 7 -1.65 -11.16 -3.14
CA VAL A 7 -1.65 -10.65 -1.78
C VAL A 7 -2.87 -9.74 -1.65
N LEU A 8 -3.79 -10.08 -0.76
CA LEU A 8 -5.10 -9.47 -0.69
C LEU A 8 -5.17 -8.43 0.44
N ASP A 9 -5.50 -7.20 0.07
CA ASP A 9 -5.90 -6.14 0.99
C ASP A 9 -7.39 -6.31 1.41
N ALA A 10 -7.84 -5.57 2.41
CA ALA A 10 -9.24 -5.55 2.84
C ALA A 10 -10.16 -5.16 1.68
N SER A 11 -9.73 -4.19 0.87
CA SER A 11 -10.45 -3.77 -0.34
C SER A 11 -10.67 -4.91 -1.35
N ALA A 12 -9.76 -5.89 -1.43
CA ALA A 12 -9.94 -7.06 -2.28
C ALA A 12 -11.08 -7.95 -1.79
N ILE A 13 -11.18 -8.18 -0.48
CA ILE A 13 -12.24 -8.98 0.13
C ILE A 13 -13.59 -8.27 0.00
N ILE A 14 -13.63 -6.98 0.32
CA ILE A 14 -14.85 -6.15 0.22
C ILE A 14 -15.33 -6.09 -1.24
N GLY A 15 -14.41 -5.97 -2.20
CA GLY A 15 -14.70 -6.01 -3.63
C GLY A 15 -15.00 -7.40 -4.19
N GLY A 16 -15.00 -8.45 -3.35
CA GLY A 16 -15.29 -9.83 -3.77
C GLY A 16 -14.22 -10.47 -4.67
N PHE A 17 -12.99 -9.96 -4.64
CA PHE A 17 -11.88 -10.51 -5.40
C PHE A 17 -11.19 -11.65 -4.65
N SER A 18 -11.19 -12.83 -5.26
CA SER A 18 -10.29 -13.93 -4.92
C SER A 18 -9.90 -14.69 -6.18
N SER A 19 -8.64 -15.08 -6.31
CA SER A 19 -8.21 -15.88 -7.46
C SER A 19 -8.59 -17.34 -7.27
N LYS A 20 -9.33 -17.92 -8.22
CA LYS A 20 -9.62 -19.36 -8.23
C LYS A 20 -8.47 -20.21 -8.79
N LYS A 21 -7.56 -19.60 -9.56
CA LYS A 21 -6.46 -20.29 -10.26
C LYS A 21 -5.13 -20.21 -9.53
N TYR A 22 -4.91 -19.15 -8.76
CA TYR A 22 -3.64 -18.85 -8.12
C TYR A 22 -3.82 -18.75 -6.61
N GLN A 23 -2.76 -19.02 -5.85
CA GLN A 23 -2.81 -18.93 -4.39
C GLN A 23 -3.01 -17.49 -3.94
N ASN A 24 -3.91 -17.30 -2.97
CA ASN A 24 -4.15 -16.01 -2.34
C ASN A 24 -3.59 -16.01 -0.92
N PHE A 25 -2.97 -14.90 -0.54
CA PHE A 25 -2.40 -14.66 0.78
C PHE A 25 -2.98 -13.39 1.39
N ILE A 26 -3.15 -13.39 2.71
CA ILE A 26 -3.61 -12.25 3.51
C ILE A 26 -2.83 -12.22 4.83
N THR A 27 -2.64 -11.04 5.42
CA THR A 27 -2.07 -10.91 6.77
C THR A 27 -3.18 -10.81 7.81
N ALA A 28 -2.94 -11.28 9.04
CA ALA A 28 -3.84 -11.17 10.17
C ALA A 28 -4.19 -9.71 10.51
N SER A 29 -3.28 -8.78 10.23
CA SER A 29 -3.54 -7.34 10.39
C SER A 29 -4.69 -6.86 9.49
N VAL A 30 -4.73 -7.31 8.23
CA VAL A 30 -5.81 -6.96 7.30
C VAL A 30 -7.12 -7.62 7.70
N ILE A 31 -7.09 -8.86 8.22
CA ILE A 31 -8.28 -9.54 8.73
C ILE A 31 -8.94 -8.71 9.85
N SER A 32 -8.11 -8.11 10.71
CA SER A 32 -8.58 -7.30 11.84
C SER A 32 -9.18 -5.95 11.43
N GLU A 33 -8.87 -5.47 10.22
CA GLU A 33 -9.47 -4.25 9.66
C GLU A 33 -10.88 -4.49 9.08
N ILE A 34 -11.21 -5.73 8.73
CA ILE A 34 -12.52 -6.09 8.15
C ILE A 34 -13.58 -6.14 9.25
N LYS A 35 -14.38 -5.08 9.33
CA LYS A 35 -15.47 -4.94 10.31
C LYS A 35 -16.85 -5.36 9.80
N ASP A 36 -17.01 -5.42 8.47
CA ASP A 36 -18.29 -5.77 7.84
C ASP A 36 -18.57 -7.27 7.97
N LEU A 37 -19.78 -7.62 8.44
CA LEU A 37 -20.17 -9.00 8.72
C LEU A 37 -20.16 -9.86 7.44
N LYS A 38 -20.62 -9.31 6.32
CA LYS A 38 -20.66 -10.03 5.04
C LYS A 38 -19.24 -10.36 4.56
N SER A 39 -18.35 -9.39 4.59
CA SER A 39 -16.94 -9.54 4.20
C SER A 39 -16.21 -10.53 5.10
N LYS A 40 -16.52 -10.52 6.40
CA LYS A 40 -15.97 -11.48 7.37
C LYS A 40 -16.39 -12.92 7.08
N LEU A 41 -17.68 -13.16 6.83
CA LEU A 41 -18.18 -14.51 6.48
C LEU A 41 -17.55 -15.04 5.18
N ILE A 42 -17.39 -14.18 4.17
CA ILE A 42 -16.73 -14.54 2.91
C ILE A 42 -15.27 -14.95 3.15
N LEU A 43 -14.55 -14.16 3.96
CA LEU A 43 -13.16 -14.43 4.28
C LEU A 43 -13.00 -15.72 5.08
N GLU A 44 -13.82 -15.95 6.11
CA GLU A 44 -13.79 -17.15 6.94
C GLU A 44 -14.01 -18.40 6.07
N SER A 45 -15.05 -18.40 5.24
CA SER A 45 -15.33 -19.51 4.32
C SER A 45 -14.17 -19.74 3.33
N ALA A 46 -13.57 -18.66 2.81
CA ALA A 46 -12.45 -18.76 1.90
C ALA A 46 -11.18 -19.33 2.55
N ILE A 47 -10.95 -19.05 3.84
CA ILE A 47 -9.85 -19.61 4.65
C ILE A 47 -10.11 -21.09 4.92
N GLU A 48 -11.33 -21.47 5.33
CA GLU A 48 -11.71 -22.87 5.57
C GLU A 48 -11.52 -23.74 4.32
N GLN A 49 -11.89 -23.21 3.16
CA GLN A 49 -11.70 -23.85 1.85
C GLN A 49 -10.23 -23.82 1.36
N ARG A 50 -9.30 -23.26 2.13
CA ARG A 50 -7.87 -23.06 1.78
C ARG A 50 -7.63 -22.27 0.50
N SER A 51 -8.64 -21.52 0.05
CA SER A 51 -8.54 -20.63 -1.12
C SER A 51 -7.75 -19.35 -0.80
N ILE A 52 -7.81 -18.91 0.47
CA ILE A 52 -6.99 -17.84 1.04
C ILE A 52 -6.15 -18.44 2.18
N ARG A 53 -4.86 -18.12 2.22
CA ARG A 53 -3.95 -18.51 3.30
C ARG A 53 -3.52 -17.29 4.08
N ILE A 54 -3.51 -17.42 5.40
CA ILE A 54 -2.96 -16.39 6.28
C ILE A 54 -1.44 -16.58 6.32
N LEU A 55 -0.69 -15.53 6.02
CA LEU A 55 0.77 -15.55 6.07
C LEU A 55 1.28 -14.20 6.55
N GLU A 56 2.18 -14.21 7.52
CA GLU A 56 2.78 -12.99 8.06
C GLU A 56 4.11 -12.65 7.38
N PRO A 57 4.44 -11.35 7.25
CA PRO A 57 5.75 -10.92 6.81
C PRO A 57 6.83 -11.29 7.85
N GLU A 58 8.09 -11.36 7.42
CA GLU A 58 9.22 -11.46 8.34
C GLU A 58 9.71 -10.07 8.77
N LEU A 59 10.33 -9.97 9.94
CA LEU A 59 10.86 -8.71 10.48
C LEU A 59 11.84 -8.01 9.52
N ILE A 60 12.59 -8.79 8.72
CA ILE A 60 13.50 -8.25 7.74
C ILE A 60 12.76 -7.53 6.60
N ASP A 61 11.61 -8.04 6.18
CA ASP A 61 10.78 -7.45 5.13
C ASP A 61 10.12 -6.17 5.63
N ILE A 62 9.60 -6.18 6.87
CA ILE A 62 9.02 -4.99 7.50
C ILE A 62 10.06 -3.86 7.60
N LYS A 63 11.30 -4.18 8.00
CA LYS A 63 12.40 -3.21 8.06
C LYS A 63 12.75 -2.66 6.68
N ASN A 64 12.79 -3.51 5.65
CA ASN A 64 13.06 -3.09 4.28
C ASN A 64 11.97 -2.15 3.74
N VAL A 65 10.70 -2.52 3.93
CA VAL A 65 9.56 -1.69 3.55
C VAL A 65 9.60 -0.34 4.25
N SER A 66 9.87 -0.33 5.55
CA SER A 66 9.98 0.92 6.33
C SER A 66 11.05 1.85 5.78
N LYS A 67 12.23 1.34 5.41
CA LYS A 67 13.30 2.13 4.78
C LYS A 67 12.86 2.74 3.44
N ILE A 68 12.13 1.99 2.63
CA ILE A 68 11.67 2.48 1.32
C ILE A 68 10.60 3.55 1.49
N ILE A 69 9.65 3.35 2.40
CA ILE A 69 8.60 4.34 2.68
C ILE A 69 9.20 5.64 3.23
N ILE A 70 10.26 5.56 4.05
CA ILE A 70 11.02 6.74 4.50
C ILE A 70 11.62 7.50 3.33
N LYS A 71 12.22 6.79 2.38
CA LYS A 71 12.78 7.40 1.16
C LYS A 71 11.71 7.95 0.22
N SER A 72 10.51 7.39 0.18
CA SER A 72 9.44 7.90 -0.70
C SER A 72 8.79 9.18 -0.19
N GLY A 73 8.86 9.44 1.12
CA GLY A 73 8.16 10.54 1.79
C GLY A 73 6.71 10.23 2.15
N ASP A 74 6.26 8.97 1.98
CA ASP A 74 4.88 8.53 2.25
C ASP A 74 4.71 7.89 3.65
N VAL A 75 5.71 8.00 4.54
CA VAL A 75 5.74 7.40 5.90
C VAL A 75 4.49 7.63 6.72
N LEU A 76 3.94 8.84 6.62
CA LEU A 76 2.83 9.28 7.45
C LEU A 76 1.46 8.83 6.94
N ARG A 77 1.38 8.11 5.81
CA ARG A 77 0.09 7.75 5.20
C ARG A 77 -0.25 6.28 5.17
N LEU A 78 0.74 5.39 5.30
CA LEU A 78 0.48 3.95 5.35
C LEU A 78 0.25 3.49 6.79
N SER A 79 -0.83 2.74 7.00
CA SER A 79 -1.14 2.06 8.25
C SER A 79 -0.10 0.96 8.53
N GLU A 80 -0.13 0.39 9.73
CA GLU A 80 0.71 -0.79 10.02
C GLU A 80 0.27 -2.00 9.20
N ALA A 81 -1.03 -2.16 8.93
CA ALA A 81 -1.54 -3.23 8.09
C ALA A 81 -1.03 -3.10 6.65
N ASP A 82 -1.02 -1.89 6.08
CA ASP A 82 -0.47 -1.63 4.74
C ASP A 82 1.01 -2.02 4.66
N LYS A 83 1.79 -1.63 5.68
CA LYS A 83 3.23 -1.95 5.76
C LYS A 83 3.45 -3.46 5.83
N ASN A 84 2.66 -4.16 6.62
CA ASN A 84 2.74 -5.61 6.76
C ASN A 84 2.37 -6.33 5.46
N LEU A 85 1.33 -5.84 4.76
CA LEU A 85 0.90 -6.41 3.49
C LEU A 85 1.94 -6.24 2.39
N ILE A 86 2.54 -5.05 2.28
CA ILE A 86 3.65 -4.79 1.34
C ILE A 86 4.85 -5.67 1.72
N ALA A 87 5.17 -5.80 3.02
CA ALA A 87 6.26 -6.64 3.49
C ALA A 87 6.04 -8.12 3.16
N LEU A 88 4.79 -8.59 3.24
CA LEU A 88 4.43 -9.95 2.82
C LEU A 88 4.69 -10.14 1.32
N ALA A 89 4.35 -9.16 0.49
CA ALA A 89 4.67 -9.22 -0.95
C ALA A 89 6.18 -9.30 -1.19
N PHE A 90 7.00 -8.58 -0.43
CA PHE A 90 8.47 -8.70 -0.52
C PHE A 90 8.98 -10.09 -0.10
N ARG A 91 8.43 -10.64 0.98
CA ARG A 91 8.73 -12.00 1.43
C ARG A 91 8.47 -13.00 0.30
N LEU A 92 7.27 -12.97 -0.29
CA LEU A 92 6.89 -13.88 -1.37
C LEU A 92 7.79 -13.72 -2.60
N LYS A 93 8.18 -12.47 -2.93
CA LYS A 93 9.14 -12.20 -4.01
C LYS A 93 10.52 -12.80 -3.71
N ARG A 94 11.00 -12.73 -2.46
CA ARG A 94 12.25 -13.38 -2.01
C ARG A 94 12.17 -14.91 -2.11
N GLU A 95 11.03 -15.48 -1.78
CA GLU A 95 10.74 -16.92 -1.90
C GLU A 95 10.53 -17.37 -3.37
N SER A 96 10.97 -16.58 -4.36
CA SER A 96 10.86 -16.88 -5.79
C SER A 96 9.42 -17.09 -6.28
N MET A 97 8.46 -16.36 -5.71
CA MET A 97 7.11 -16.21 -6.25
C MET A 97 6.96 -14.88 -7.00
N ASN A 98 5.87 -14.75 -7.75
CA ASN A 98 5.50 -13.51 -8.45
C ASN A 98 4.23 -12.91 -7.82
N PRO A 99 4.37 -12.16 -6.71
CA PRO A 99 3.24 -11.60 -5.99
C PRO A 99 2.62 -10.41 -6.75
N VAL A 100 1.29 -10.38 -6.75
CA VAL A 100 0.49 -9.23 -7.19
C VAL A 100 -0.36 -8.77 -6.02
N VAL A 101 -0.15 -7.54 -5.56
CA VAL A 101 -0.93 -6.96 -4.47
C VAL A 101 -2.27 -6.46 -5.00
N VAL A 102 -3.36 -6.85 -4.38
CA VAL A 102 -4.70 -6.45 -4.79
C VAL A 102 -5.20 -5.41 -3.80
N THR A 103 -5.29 -4.16 -4.22
CA THR A 103 -5.70 -3.04 -3.37
C THR A 103 -6.30 -1.90 -4.19
N ASP A 104 -7.29 -1.22 -3.61
CA ASP A 104 -7.83 0.04 -4.11
C ASP A 104 -7.26 1.30 -3.42
N ASP A 105 -6.37 1.15 -2.43
CA ASP A 105 -5.77 2.30 -1.75
C ASP A 105 -4.70 2.98 -2.62
N TYR A 106 -4.94 4.25 -2.97
CA TYR A 106 -4.01 5.02 -3.81
C TYR A 106 -2.64 5.30 -3.16
N SER A 107 -2.57 5.40 -1.83
CA SER A 107 -1.30 5.56 -1.10
C SER A 107 -0.48 4.28 -1.17
N MET A 108 -1.12 3.12 -0.98
CA MET A 108 -0.47 1.81 -1.11
C MET A 108 -0.01 1.57 -2.55
N GLN A 109 -0.88 1.81 -3.54
CA GLN A 109 -0.53 1.68 -4.96
C GLN A 109 0.64 2.59 -5.36
N ASN A 110 0.74 3.80 -4.79
CA ASN A 110 1.86 4.70 -5.04
C ASN A 110 3.18 4.07 -4.58
N VAL A 111 3.21 3.52 -3.36
CA VAL A 111 4.39 2.85 -2.81
C VAL A 111 4.72 1.59 -3.59
N LEU A 112 3.72 0.76 -3.93
CA LEU A 112 3.88 -0.44 -4.77
C LEU A 112 4.51 -0.09 -6.13
N LYS A 113 4.12 1.03 -6.72
CA LYS A 113 4.70 1.53 -7.98
C LYS A 113 6.14 2.01 -7.82
N ILE A 114 6.47 2.66 -6.70
CA ILE A 114 7.85 3.08 -6.38
C ILE A 114 8.77 1.87 -6.17
N VAL A 115 8.26 0.79 -5.60
CA VAL A 115 9.03 -0.44 -5.36
C VAL A 115 8.96 -1.47 -6.48
N GLU A 116 8.33 -1.11 -7.61
CA GLU A 116 8.14 -2.00 -8.76
C GLU A 116 7.51 -3.35 -8.37
N MET A 117 6.55 -3.29 -7.44
CA MET A 117 5.73 -4.43 -7.05
C MET A 117 4.44 -4.42 -7.87
N PRO A 118 4.11 -5.50 -8.60
CA PRO A 118 2.87 -5.58 -9.35
C PRO A 118 1.66 -5.42 -8.42
N TYR A 119 0.68 -4.64 -8.85
CA TYR A 119 -0.58 -4.48 -8.14
C TYR A 119 -1.78 -4.49 -9.07
N ARG A 120 -2.96 -4.71 -8.51
CA ARG A 120 -4.23 -4.73 -9.21
C ARG A 120 -5.31 -4.05 -8.37
N SER A 121 -6.07 -3.16 -9.00
CA SER A 121 -7.26 -2.55 -8.41
C SER A 121 -8.50 -3.42 -8.66
N VAL A 122 -9.51 -3.28 -7.79
CA VAL A 122 -10.74 -4.09 -7.86
C VAL A 122 -11.93 -3.22 -8.25
N LEU A 123 -12.20 -2.19 -7.45
CA LEU A 123 -13.33 -1.27 -7.66
C LEU A 123 -12.90 0.02 -8.36
N THR A 124 -11.61 0.36 -8.33
CA THR A 124 -11.08 1.62 -8.87
C THR A 124 -10.32 1.43 -10.19
N GLU A 125 -10.13 2.51 -10.96
CA GLU A 125 -9.27 2.51 -12.16
C GLU A 125 -7.78 2.28 -11.83
N GLY A 126 -7.38 2.46 -10.57
CA GLY A 126 -5.99 2.36 -10.13
C GLY A 126 -5.12 3.59 -10.44
N ILE A 127 -3.96 3.65 -9.80
CA ILE A 127 -3.08 4.83 -9.85
C ILE A 127 -2.39 4.96 -11.23
N LYS A 128 -2.65 6.08 -11.91
CA LYS A 128 -2.14 6.34 -13.28
C LYS A 128 -0.64 6.71 -13.31
N GLY A 129 -0.05 7.14 -12.20
CA GLY A 129 1.35 7.59 -12.12
C GLY A 129 1.93 7.47 -10.71
N ILE A 130 3.21 7.81 -10.54
CA ILE A 130 3.79 7.98 -9.21
C ILE A 130 3.52 9.42 -8.79
N TYR A 131 3.08 9.61 -7.55
CA TYR A 131 2.79 10.91 -7.00
C TYR A 131 3.62 11.14 -5.75
N GLY A 132 4.26 12.29 -5.66
CA GLY A 132 4.92 12.77 -4.46
C GLY A 132 4.15 13.92 -3.82
N TRP A 133 4.46 14.20 -2.56
CA TRP A 133 3.97 15.38 -1.86
C TRP A 133 5.11 16.36 -1.68
N VAL A 134 4.87 17.61 -2.06
CA VAL A 134 5.79 18.70 -1.79
C VAL A 134 5.09 19.77 -0.98
N LYS A 135 5.79 20.34 0.00
CA LYS A 135 5.35 21.56 0.67
C LYS A 135 5.61 22.73 -0.28
N VAL A 136 4.59 23.51 -0.60
CA VAL A 136 4.68 24.63 -1.53
C VAL A 136 4.00 25.85 -0.96
N CYS A 137 4.63 27.02 -1.06
CA CYS A 137 3.99 28.28 -0.70
C CYS A 137 2.81 28.56 -1.64
N LYS A 138 1.64 28.94 -1.08
CA LYS A 138 0.47 29.31 -1.90
C LYS A 138 0.71 30.58 -2.73
N GLY A 139 1.49 31.54 -2.21
CA GLY A 139 1.86 32.80 -2.85
C GLY A 139 2.98 32.62 -3.88
N CYS A 140 4.24 32.67 -3.43
CA CYS A 140 5.42 32.68 -4.30
C CYS A 140 5.77 31.32 -4.96
N LYS A 141 5.02 30.25 -4.68
CA LYS A 141 5.24 28.88 -5.20
C LYS A 141 6.59 28.24 -4.84
N LYS A 142 7.35 28.80 -3.88
CA LYS A 142 8.57 28.15 -3.36
C LYS A 142 8.26 26.75 -2.84
N LYS A 143 9.07 25.77 -3.25
CA LYS A 143 9.03 24.39 -2.74
C LYS A 143 9.89 24.28 -1.48
N TYR A 144 9.39 23.57 -0.49
CA TYR A 144 10.06 23.31 0.77
C TYR A 144 10.31 21.82 0.96
N PRO A 145 11.42 21.45 1.63
CA PRO A 145 11.65 20.07 2.04
C PRO A 145 10.58 19.63 3.06
N PRO A 146 10.26 18.31 3.12
CA PRO A 146 9.36 17.76 4.14
C PRO A 146 9.68 18.18 5.58
N GLU A 147 10.96 18.37 5.89
CA GLU A 147 11.52 18.74 7.19
C GLU A 147 11.27 20.20 7.58
N TYR A 148 10.83 21.06 6.65
CA TYR A 148 10.56 22.47 6.95
C TYR A 148 9.45 22.59 7.99
N MET A 149 9.76 23.16 9.16
CA MET A 149 8.88 23.12 10.34
C MET A 149 7.78 24.18 10.33
N TYR A 150 7.95 25.27 9.58
CA TYR A 150 7.01 26.38 9.62
C TYR A 150 5.88 26.19 8.60
N ASP A 151 4.69 26.67 8.96
CA ASP A 151 3.53 26.72 8.07
C ASP A 151 3.48 28.00 7.22
N GLU A 152 4.42 28.91 7.42
CA GLU A 152 4.53 30.19 6.73
C GLU A 152 5.77 30.24 5.86
N CYS A 153 5.67 30.95 4.74
CA CYS A 153 6.75 31.08 3.79
C CYS A 153 7.76 32.14 4.26
N GLU A 154 9.03 31.76 4.36
CA GLU A 154 10.14 32.69 4.71
C GLU A 154 10.36 33.83 3.70
N ILE A 155 9.82 33.72 2.47
CA ILE A 155 9.97 34.73 1.42
C ILE A 155 8.80 35.73 1.43
N CYS A 156 7.56 35.25 1.55
CA CYS A 156 6.38 36.09 1.33
C CYS A 156 5.30 36.00 2.41
N GLY A 157 5.60 35.35 3.56
CA GLY A 157 4.69 35.19 4.70
C GLY A 157 3.44 34.36 4.44
N THR A 158 3.19 33.94 3.20
CA THR A 158 1.97 33.20 2.86
C THR A 158 2.06 31.74 3.33
N ARG A 159 0.91 31.20 3.75
CA ARG A 159 0.78 29.80 4.19
C ARG A 159 1.32 28.79 3.16
N ILE A 160 2.04 27.81 3.68
CA ILE A 160 2.55 26.64 2.96
C ILE A 160 1.48 25.56 2.94
N ILE A 161 1.29 24.96 1.78
CA ILE A 161 0.34 23.88 1.56
C ILE A 161 1.05 22.64 1.03
N LYS A 162 0.51 21.45 1.32
CA LYS A 162 0.98 20.21 0.69
C LYS A 162 0.29 20.06 -0.67
N LYS A 163 1.06 20.03 -1.75
CA LYS A 163 0.55 19.79 -3.11
C LYS A 163 1.01 18.43 -3.60
N ARG A 164 0.07 17.65 -4.14
CA ARG A 164 0.36 16.41 -4.86
C ARG A 164 0.99 16.77 -6.20
N LEU A 165 2.16 16.24 -6.48
CA LEU A 165 2.85 16.36 -7.77
C LEU A 165 3.04 14.98 -8.36
N LYS A 166 2.88 14.86 -9.68
CA LYS A 166 3.30 13.66 -10.41
C LYS A 166 4.83 13.65 -10.43
N LYS A 167 5.44 12.55 -10.02
CA LYS A 167 6.88 12.29 -10.21
C LYS A 167 7.13 11.85 -11.64
#